data_AF-A0A966XDD9-F1
#
_entry.id   AF-A0A966XDD9-F1
#
_cell.length_a   1.000
_cell.length_b   1.000
_cell.length_c   1.000
_cell.angle_alpha   90.00
_cell.angle_beta   90.00
_cell.angle_gamma   90.00
#
_symmetry.space_group_name_H-M   'P 1'
#
loop_
_entity.id
_entity.type
_entity.pdbx_description
1 polymer ?
#
loop_
_entity_poly.entity_id
_entity_poly.type
_entity_poly.pdbx_seq_one_letter_code
_entity_poly.pdbx_strand_id
1 'polypeptide(L)'
;MYNAGATASNALWAGLPVITKSGQGYTARMAGSLLCSVGLSELVTKTSQEYEDLALKCATEPTFLGSIKQKLDRNRTTSPLFNTALFTRHLENGFQQANQIFLRSEKPKVIYVPA
;
A
#
# COMPACT_ATOMS: atom_id res chain seq x y z
N MET A 1 8.53 -1.06 -15.69
CA MET A 1 7.37 -0.31 -15.16
C MET A 1 7.74 0.17 -13.77
N TYR A 2 7.50 1.45 -13.46
CA TYR A 2 7.82 2.06 -12.17
C TYR A 2 6.55 2.73 -11.67
N ASN A 3 6.03 2.34 -10.50
CA ASN A 3 4.76 2.85 -10.00
C ASN A 3 4.99 4.05 -9.09
N ALA A 4 3.95 4.88 -8.92
CA ALA A 4 3.96 5.96 -7.96
C ALA A 4 4.10 5.39 -6.52
N GLY A 5 5.13 5.83 -5.81
CA GLY A 5 5.33 5.56 -4.39
C GLY A 5 4.81 6.69 -3.53
N ALA A 6 5.67 7.71 -3.33
CA ALA A 6 5.34 8.89 -2.55
C ALA A 6 4.10 9.64 -3.07
N THR A 7 3.97 9.80 -4.39
CA THR A 7 2.81 10.48 -4.99
C THR A 7 1.50 9.73 -4.73
N ALA A 8 1.51 8.39 -4.78
CA ALA A 8 0.34 7.59 -4.46
C ALA A 8 -0.02 7.68 -2.98
N SER A 9 0.98 7.67 -2.09
CA SER A 9 0.77 7.87 -0.65
C SER A 9 0.11 9.22 -0.36
N ASN A 10 0.61 10.31 -0.94
CA ASN A 10 0.05 11.65 -0.75
C ASN A 10 -1.37 11.76 -1.31
N ALA A 11 -1.64 11.18 -2.48
CA ALA A 11 -2.98 11.15 -3.05
C ALA A 11 -3.98 10.42 -2.13
N LEU A 12 -3.60 9.24 -1.62
CA LEU A 12 -4.43 8.47 -0.70
C LEU A 12 -4.69 9.24 0.62
N TRP A 13 -3.67 9.91 1.16
CA TRP A 13 -3.82 10.76 2.35
C TRP A 13 -4.82 11.90 2.13
N ALA A 14 -4.74 12.55 0.97
CA ALA A 14 -5.67 13.61 0.55
C ALA A 14 -7.10 13.10 0.25
N GLY A 15 -7.35 11.78 0.29
CA GLY A 15 -8.64 11.20 -0.03
C GLY A 15 -8.90 11.03 -1.53
N LEU A 16 -7.85 11.06 -2.35
CA LEU A 16 -7.91 10.83 -3.80
C LEU A 16 -7.63 9.35 -4.12
N PRO A 17 -8.61 8.60 -4.68
CA PRO A 17 -8.37 7.23 -5.14
C PRO A 17 -7.35 7.18 -6.28
N VAL A 18 -6.49 6.16 -6.26
CA VAL A 18 -5.50 5.89 -7.30
C VAL A 18 -5.70 4.49 -7.82
N ILE A 19 -5.75 4.33 -9.14
CA ILE A 19 -5.70 3.01 -9.79
C ILE A 19 -4.26 2.68 -10.16
N THR A 20 -3.89 1.40 -10.12
CA THR A 20 -2.54 0.98 -10.48
C THR A 20 -2.53 -0.35 -11.19
N LYS A 21 -1.61 -0.50 -12.14
CA LYS A 21 -1.29 -1.80 -12.73
C LYS A 21 -0.07 -2.39 -12.02
N SER A 22 -0.24 -3.57 -11.44
CA SER A 22 0.86 -4.33 -10.84
C SER A 22 1.77 -4.87 -11.93
N GLY A 23 3.05 -4.52 -11.87
CA GLY A 23 4.08 -5.11 -12.72
C GLY A 23 4.94 -6.15 -11.99
N GLN A 24 6.01 -6.56 -12.68
CA GLN A 24 7.05 -7.43 -12.11
C GLN A 24 8.11 -6.58 -11.39
N GLY A 25 8.55 -7.02 -10.22
CA GLY A 25 9.55 -6.33 -9.40
C GLY A 25 8.99 -5.34 -8.37
N TYR A 26 9.83 -4.93 -7.42
CA TYR A 26 9.45 -4.12 -6.25
C TYR A 26 8.84 -2.77 -6.62
N THR A 27 9.50 -2.02 -7.50
CA THR A 27 9.09 -0.66 -7.91
C THR A 27 7.76 -0.66 -8.66
N ALA A 28 7.40 -1.77 -9.29
CA ALA A 28 6.12 -1.93 -10.00
C ALA A 28 4.98 -2.43 -9.10
N ARG A 29 5.23 -2.60 -7.79
CA ARG A 29 4.26 -3.08 -6.79
C ARG A 29 4.00 -2.10 -5.66
N MET A 30 4.71 -0.97 -5.62
CA MET A 30 4.63 -0.01 -4.51
C MET A 30 3.22 0.56 -4.33
N ALA A 31 2.63 1.14 -5.39
CA ALA A 31 1.25 1.61 -5.37
C ALA A 31 0.24 0.52 -4.99
N GLY A 32 0.44 -0.71 -5.49
CA GLY A 32 -0.42 -1.85 -5.17
C GLY A 32 -0.35 -2.22 -3.68
N SER A 33 0.86 -2.20 -3.10
CA SER A 33 1.05 -2.41 -1.66
C SER A 33 0.32 -1.35 -0.84
N LEU A 34 0.45 -0.07 -1.21
CA LEU A 34 -0.23 1.03 -0.51
C LEU A 34 -1.76 0.84 -0.55
N LEU A 35 -2.30 0.52 -1.73
CA LEU A 35 -3.73 0.26 -1.91
C LEU A 35 -4.22 -0.91 -1.07
N CYS A 36 -3.47 -2.02 -1.03
CA CYS A 36 -3.78 -3.14 -0.15
C CYS A 36 -3.77 -2.73 1.34
N SER A 37 -2.80 -1.91 1.78
CA SER A 37 -2.71 -1.44 3.16
C SER A 37 -3.88 -0.55 3.58
N VAL A 38 -4.44 0.25 2.67
CA VAL A 38 -5.69 1.03 2.94
C VAL A 38 -6.96 0.26 2.59
N GLY A 39 -6.85 -1.02 2.26
CA GLY A 39 -7.99 -1.90 1.98
C GLY A 39 -8.66 -1.67 0.63
N LEU A 40 -8.00 -1.03 -0.34
CA LEU A 40 -8.50 -0.74 -1.68
C LEU A 40 -7.88 -1.65 -2.75
N SER A 41 -7.76 -2.95 -2.46
CA SER A 41 -7.18 -3.93 -3.39
C SER A 41 -7.93 -4.02 -4.72
N GLU A 42 -9.21 -3.62 -4.74
CA GLU A 42 -10.01 -3.52 -5.96
C GLU A 42 -9.51 -2.48 -6.97
N LEU A 43 -8.62 -1.57 -6.56
CA LEU A 43 -7.99 -0.59 -7.46
C LEU A 43 -6.66 -1.07 -8.07
N VAL A 44 -6.31 -2.34 -7.83
CA VAL A 44 -5.07 -2.97 -8.31
C VAL A 44 -5.39 -3.91 -9.47
N THR A 45 -4.86 -3.57 -10.65
CA THR A 45 -5.04 -4.35 -11.88
C THR A 45 -3.76 -5.07 -12.28
N LYS A 46 -3.83 -6.02 -13.22
CA LYS A 46 -2.70 -6.84 -13.69
C LYS A 46 -2.41 -6.63 -15.18
N THR A 47 -3.43 -6.31 -15.96
CA THR A 47 -3.31 -6.09 -17.41
C THR A 47 -3.60 -4.62 -17.78
N SER A 48 -3.22 -4.22 -19.00
CA SER A 48 -3.59 -2.88 -19.48
C SER A 48 -5.10 -2.76 -19.69
N GLN A 49 -5.74 -3.82 -20.20
CA GLN A 49 -7.19 -3.86 -20.39
C GLN A 49 -7.94 -3.66 -19.06
N GLU A 50 -7.57 -4.42 -18.02
CA GLU A 50 -8.18 -4.26 -16.69
C GLU A 50 -7.98 -2.85 -16.13
N TYR A 51 -6.83 -2.22 -16.38
CA TYR A 51 -6.56 -0.85 -15.97
C TYR A 51 -7.50 0.14 -16.67
N GLU A 52 -7.66 0.00 -17.98
CA GLU A 52 -8.55 0.85 -18.79
C GLU A 52 -10.02 0.65 -18.40
N ASP A 53 -10.47 -0.59 -18.25
CA ASP A 53 -11.84 -0.92 -17.84
C ASP A 53 -12.16 -0.33 -16.46
N LEU A 54 -11.22 -0.44 -15.52
CA LEU A 54 -11.39 0.13 -14.19
C LEU A 54 -11.37 1.67 -14.22
N ALA A 55 -10.51 2.29 -15.04
CA ALA A 55 -10.49 3.73 -15.22
C ALA A 55 -11.82 4.23 -15.78
N LEU A 56 -12.35 3.54 -16.79
CA LEU A 56 -13.65 3.84 -17.37
C LEU A 56 -14.76 3.70 -16.33
N LYS A 57 -14.78 2.60 -15.57
CA LYS A 57 -15.75 2.37 -14.50
C LYS A 57 -15.74 3.48 -13.45
N CYS A 58 -14.56 3.91 -13.00
CA CYS A 58 -14.41 5.04 -12.10
C CYS A 58 -14.97 6.36 -12.68
N ALA A 59 -14.86 6.55 -13.99
CA ALA A 59 -15.33 7.75 -14.68
C ALA A 59 -16.84 7.73 -14.97
N THR A 60 -17.43 6.56 -15.23
CA THR A 60 -18.82 6.43 -15.70
C THR A 60 -19.81 5.94 -14.64
N GLU A 61 -19.33 5.37 -13.52
CA GLU A 61 -20.16 4.90 -12.42
C GLU A 61 -19.93 5.71 -11.13
N PRO A 62 -20.68 6.81 -10.91
CA PRO A 62 -20.52 7.67 -9.73
C PRO A 62 -20.74 6.93 -8.40
N THR A 63 -21.62 5.93 -8.38
CA THR A 63 -21.90 5.10 -7.21
C THR A 63 -20.68 4.25 -6.83
N PHE A 64 -20.01 3.66 -7.82
CA PHE A 64 -18.78 2.92 -7.60
C PHE A 64 -17.70 3.84 -7.03
N LEU A 65 -17.40 4.96 -7.71
CA LEU A 65 -16.40 5.92 -7.24
C LEU A 65 -16.73 6.50 -5.85
N GLY A 66 -18.01 6.76 -5.58
CA GLY A 66 -18.50 7.22 -4.29
C GLY A 66 -18.20 6.23 -3.16
N SER A 67 -18.45 4.93 -3.38
CA SER A 67 -18.15 3.90 -2.39
C SER A 67 -16.65 3.76 -2.10
N ILE A 68 -15.80 3.87 -3.14
CA ILE A 68 -14.35 3.88 -3.00
C ILE A 68 -13.87 5.08 -2.18
N LYS A 69 -14.39 6.27 -2.46
CA LYS A 69 -14.06 7.49 -1.71
C LYS A 69 -14.46 7.38 -0.24
N GLN A 70 -15.66 6.89 0.06
CA GLN A 70 -16.11 6.65 1.43
C GLN A 70 -15.23 5.64 2.16
N LYS A 71 -14.86 4.54 1.47
CA LYS A 71 -13.96 3.52 2.02
C LYS A 71 -12.57 4.10 2.31
N LEU A 72 -12.02 4.91 1.41
CA LEU A 72 -10.75 5.60 1.61
C LEU A 72 -10.80 6.59 2.78
N ASP A 73 -11.86 7.41 2.86
CA ASP A 73 -12.03 8.40 3.92
C ASP A 73 -12.08 7.78 5.31
N ARG A 74 -12.79 6.64 5.44
CA ARG A 74 -12.78 5.85 6.68
C ARG A 74 -11.41 5.23 6.93
N ASN A 75 -10.83 4.59 5.93
CA ASN A 75 -9.64 3.76 6.12
C ASN A 75 -8.36 4.59 6.29
N ARG A 76 -8.27 5.82 5.78
CA ARG A 76 -7.06 6.65 5.94
C ARG A 76 -6.78 7.02 7.41
N THR A 77 -7.80 7.06 8.26
CA THR A 77 -7.64 7.33 9.70
C THR A 77 -7.54 6.07 10.54
N THR A 78 -8.00 4.92 10.04
CA THR A 78 -8.03 3.65 10.80
C THR A 78 -6.98 2.63 10.35
N SER A 79 -6.47 2.75 9.13
CA SER A 79 -5.46 1.85 8.57
C SER A 79 -4.09 2.09 9.21
N PRO A 80 -3.28 1.03 9.40
CA PRO A 80 -1.87 1.14 9.77
C PRO A 80 -1.03 2.02 8.84
N LEU A 81 -1.44 2.21 7.56
CA LEU A 81 -0.60 2.87 6.55
C LEU A 81 -0.12 4.27 6.97
N PHE A 82 -0.98 5.03 7.65
CA PHE A 82 -0.68 6.39 8.08
C PHE A 82 -0.44 6.51 9.58
N ASN A 83 -0.40 5.39 10.29
CA ASN A 83 -0.08 5.35 11.71
C ASN A 83 1.45 5.31 11.89
N THR A 84 2.06 6.49 11.90
CA THR A 84 3.52 6.64 12.05
C THR A 84 4.03 6.02 13.35
N ALA A 85 3.31 6.15 14.46
CA ALA A 85 3.71 5.56 15.73
C ALA A 85 3.73 4.03 15.70
N LEU A 86 2.72 3.40 15.08
CA LEU A 86 2.68 1.95 14.89
C LEU A 86 3.82 1.48 13.98
N PHE A 87 4.04 2.18 12.86
CA PHE A 87 5.13 1.90 11.94
C PHE A 87 6.50 1.97 12.65
N THR A 88 6.74 3.02 13.44
CA THR A 88 7.98 3.17 14.22
C THR A 88 8.19 2.00 15.18
N ARG A 89 7.14 1.57 15.91
CA ARG A 89 7.24 0.41 16.82
C ARG A 89 7.58 -0.88 16.08
N HIS A 90 6.97 -1.12 14.92
CA HIS A 90 7.28 -2.29 14.10
C HIS A 90 8.71 -2.24 13.57
N LEU A 91 9.18 -1.06 13.15
CA LEU A 91 10.55 -0.85 12.69
C LEU A 91 11.58 -1.08 13.80
N GLU A 92 11.34 -0.50 14.98
CA GLU A 92 12.17 -0.69 16.18
C GLU A 92 12.25 -2.16 16.58
N ASN A 93 11.12 -2.88 16.54
CA ASN A 93 11.11 -4.32 16.78
C ASN A 93 12.00 -5.09 15.77
N GLY A 94 11.94 -4.72 14.50
CA GLY A 94 12.82 -5.28 13.47
C GLY A 94 14.31 -5.04 13.76
N PHE A 95 14.67 -3.82 14.17
CA PHE A 95 16.05 -3.50 14.55
C PHE A 95 16.51 -4.23 15.81
N GLN A 96 15.64 -4.40 16.80
CA GLN A 96 15.95 -5.18 18.00
C GLN A 96 16.22 -6.65 17.65
N GLN A 97 15.40 -7.26 16.78
CA GLN A 97 15.62 -8.62 16.29
C GLN A 97 16.96 -8.74 15.53
N ALA A 98 17.26 -7.79 14.65
CA ALA A 98 18.52 -7.76 13.91
C ALA A 98 19.74 -7.65 14.85
N ASN A 99 19.66 -6.77 15.84
CA ASN A 99 20.71 -6.62 16.85
C ASN A 99 20.89 -7.90 17.68
N GLN A 100 19.80 -8.58 18.05
CA GLN A 100 19.89 -9.83 18.79
C GLN A 100 20.56 -10.96 17.99
N ILE A 101 20.28 -11.06 16.69
CA ILE A 101 20.94 -12.02 15.78
C ILE A 101 22.45 -11.74 15.75
N PHE A 102 22.83 -10.47 15.60
CA PHE A 102 24.22 -10.04 15.60
C PHE A 102 24.93 -10.36 16.93
N LEU A 103 24.33 -10.02 18.07
CA LEU A 103 24.89 -10.29 19.39
C LEU A 103 25.07 -11.78 19.69
N ARG A 104 24.30 -12.65 19.03
CA ARG A 104 24.42 -14.12 19.13
C ARG A 104 25.41 -14.71 18.12
N SER A 105 26.06 -13.90 17.30
CA SER A 105 26.93 -14.33 16.20
C SER A 105 26.22 -15.28 15.22
N GLU A 106 24.89 -15.18 15.10
CA GLU A 106 24.10 -15.93 14.13
C GLU A 106 24.25 -15.30 12.73
N LYS A 107 24.10 -16.11 11.67
CA LYS A 107 24.06 -15.58 10.30
C LYS A 107 22.81 -14.72 10.08
N PRO A 108 22.90 -13.65 9.26
CA PRO A 108 21.72 -12.87 8.88
C PRO A 108 20.62 -13.77 8.31
N LYS A 109 19.39 -13.53 8.76
CA LYS A 109 18.19 -14.26 8.33
C LYS A 109 17.04 -13.28 8.11
N VAL A 110 16.01 -13.73 7.41
CA VAL A 110 14.81 -12.92 7.17
C VAL A 110 14.12 -12.62 8.50
N ILE A 111 13.79 -11.35 8.72
CA ILE A 111 13.08 -10.87 9.90
C ILE A 111 11.65 -10.53 9.46
N TYR A 112 10.68 -11.05 10.21
CA TYR A 112 9.28 -10.74 10.03
C TYR A 112 8.81 -9.90 11.21
N VAL A 113 8.17 -8.78 10.89
CA VAL A 113 7.48 -7.92 11.85
C VAL A 113 6.00 -7.91 11.53
N PRO A 114 5.11 -7.72 12.52
CA PRO A 114 3.67 -7.59 12.27
C PRO A 114 3.36 -6.48 11.27
N ALA A 115 2.29 -6.67 10.50
CA ALA A 115 1.76 -5.67 9.56
C ALA A 115 0.87 -4.65 10.29
#